data_AF-A0A256BLV8-F1
#
_entry.id   AF-A0A256BLV8-F1
#
_cell.length_a   1.000
_cell.length_b   1.000
_cell.length_c   1.000
_cell.angle_alpha   90.00
_cell.angle_beta   90.00
_cell.angle_gamma   90.00
#
_symmetry.space_group_name_H-M   'P 1'
#
loop_
_entity.id
_entity.type
_entity.pdbx_description
1 polymer ?
#
loop_
_entity_poly.entity_id
_entity_poly.type
_entity_poly.pdbx_seq_one_letter_code
_entity_poly.pdbx_strand_id
1 'polypeptide(L)'
;MVNLSKFKFQAFWQVRESKKAFTLIEAIYGLFLYLFIQIIFMMTMNSQMRTFHHYETMTYDDVDMFMFETLTQNQEASYYKHSNTYLTIKRPDGSLASYEYYRDSNGVPWIRVKVSGGHIPKIREAKSFGVVKLSENIFQITVTLQTGKSYQFIWSLKPRI
;
A
#
# COMPACT_ATOMS: atom_id res chain seq x y z
N MET A 1 -40.16 66.16 2.32
CA MET A 1 -40.81 64.83 2.33
C MET A 1 -39.90 63.83 1.63
N VAL A 2 -39.30 62.89 2.36
CA VAL A 2 -38.45 61.84 1.77
C VAL A 2 -39.36 60.78 1.14
N ASN A 3 -39.17 60.51 -0.14
CA ASN A 3 -40.01 59.58 -0.90
C ASN A 3 -39.63 58.12 -0.56
N LEU A 4 -40.23 57.59 0.50
CA LEU A 4 -40.02 56.24 1.05
C LEU A 4 -40.24 55.11 0.04
N SER A 5 -41.01 55.35 -1.03
CA SER A 5 -41.26 54.36 -2.08
C SER A 5 -40.01 54.07 -2.94
N LYS A 6 -39.21 55.09 -3.26
CA LYS A 6 -37.95 54.94 -4.00
C LYS A 6 -36.89 54.21 -3.18
N PHE A 7 -36.81 54.49 -1.88
CA PHE A 7 -35.84 53.86 -0.98
C PHE A 7 -36.10 52.37 -0.77
N LYS A 8 -37.38 51.98 -0.62
CA LYS A 8 -37.78 50.57 -0.53
C LYS A 8 -37.51 49.79 -1.82
N PHE A 9 -37.68 50.42 -2.99
CA PHE A 9 -37.41 49.79 -4.28
C PHE A 9 -35.91 49.60 -4.52
N GLN A 10 -35.07 50.60 -4.21
CA GLN A 10 -33.61 50.47 -4.31
C GLN A 10 -33.06 49.39 -3.36
N ALA A 11 -33.52 49.35 -2.10
CA ALA A 11 -33.11 48.31 -1.16
C ALA A 11 -33.53 46.90 -1.60
N PHE A 12 -34.72 46.75 -2.20
CA PHE A 12 -35.19 45.47 -2.73
C PHE A 12 -34.32 44.95 -3.89
N TRP A 13 -33.88 45.84 -4.79
CA TRP A 13 -32.98 45.47 -5.89
C TRP A 13 -31.57 45.11 -5.39
N GLN A 14 -31.03 45.87 -4.43
CA GLN A 14 -29.73 45.59 -3.83
C GLN A 14 -29.67 44.25 -3.10
N VAL A 15 -30.73 43.87 -2.38
CA VAL A 15 -30.83 42.56 -1.70
C VAL A 15 -31.01 41.40 -2.70
N ARG A 16 -31.63 41.64 -3.85
CA ARG A 16 -31.83 40.62 -4.88
C ARG A 16 -30.56 40.37 -5.69
N GLU A 17 -29.78 41.41 -5.96
CA GLU A 17 -28.45 41.31 -6.58
C GLU A 17 -27.43 40.64 -5.64
N SER A 18 -27.44 40.98 -4.34
CA SER A 18 -26.55 40.32 -3.37
C SER A 18 -26.85 38.82 -3.23
N LYS A 19 -28.12 38.41 -3.28
CA LYS A 19 -28.52 36.97 -3.28
C LYS A 19 -28.09 36.24 -4.56
N LYS A 20 -28.12 36.90 -5.72
CA LYS A 20 -27.63 36.33 -7.00
C LYS A 20 -26.10 36.25 -7.05
N ALA A 21 -25.40 37.24 -6.52
CA ALA A 21 -23.95 37.21 -6.38
C ALA A 21 -23.50 36.14 -5.38
N PHE A 22 -24.24 35.96 -4.28
CA PHE A 22 -24.00 34.88 -3.31
C PHE A 22 -24.13 33.49 -3.95
N THR A 23 -25.20 33.26 -4.72
CA THR A 23 -25.40 32.00 -5.46
C THR A 23 -24.37 31.78 -6.57
N LEU A 24 -23.87 32.84 -7.22
CA LEU A 24 -22.78 32.72 -8.20
C LEU A 24 -21.44 32.35 -7.53
N ILE A 25 -21.12 32.96 -6.40
CA ILE A 25 -19.91 32.66 -5.64
C ILE A 25 -19.96 31.23 -5.10
N GLU A 26 -21.09 30.79 -4.56
CA GLU A 26 -21.30 29.40 -4.14
C GLU A 26 -21.16 28.42 -5.31
N ALA A 27 -21.67 28.76 -6.50
CA ALA A 27 -21.49 27.93 -7.69
C ALA A 27 -20.02 27.85 -8.13
N ILE A 28 -19.26 28.94 -8.04
CA ILE A 28 -17.82 28.96 -8.31
C ILE A 28 -17.09 28.05 -7.31
N TYR A 29 -17.36 28.17 -6.01
CA TYR A 29 -16.75 27.30 -5.00
C TYR A 29 -17.15 25.84 -5.16
N GLY A 30 -18.40 25.56 -5.52
CA GLY A 30 -18.89 24.21 -5.82
C GLY A 30 -18.17 23.59 -7.01
N LEU A 31 -17.92 24.38 -8.07
CA LEU A 31 -17.14 23.95 -9.23
C LEU A 31 -15.68 23.69 -8.87
N PHE A 32 -15.06 24.55 -8.05
CA PHE A 32 -13.70 24.33 -7.56
C PHE A 32 -13.60 23.05 -6.72
N LEU A 33 -14.54 22.83 -5.80
CA LEU A 33 -14.58 21.63 -4.96
C LEU A 33 -14.78 20.38 -5.82
N TYR A 34 -15.68 20.43 -6.79
CA TYR A 34 -15.91 19.33 -7.73
C TYR A 34 -14.63 19.00 -8.53
N LEU A 35 -13.95 20.01 -9.06
CA LEU A 35 -12.69 19.83 -9.79
C LEU A 35 -11.59 19.25 -8.91
N PHE A 36 -11.52 19.70 -7.64
CA PHE A 36 -10.57 19.18 -6.67
C PHE A 36 -10.81 17.69 -6.36
N ILE A 37 -12.07 17.30 -6.13
CA ILE A 37 -12.44 15.89 -5.93
C ILE A 37 -12.08 15.05 -7.16
N GLN A 38 -12.35 15.54 -8.37
CA GLN A 38 -12.01 14.86 -9.62
C GLN A 38 -10.50 14.63 -9.77
N ILE A 39 -9.67 15.62 -9.40
CA ILE A 39 -8.21 15.48 -9.44
C ILE A 39 -7.73 14.43 -8.44
N ILE A 40 -8.20 14.48 -7.19
CA ILE A 40 -7.84 13.48 -6.17
C ILE A 40 -8.27 12.08 -6.60
N PHE A 41 -9.47 11.94 -7.16
CA PHE A 41 -9.98 10.67 -7.65
C PHE A 41 -9.12 10.14 -8.79
N MET A 42 -8.78 10.95 -9.81
CA MET A 42 -7.87 10.55 -10.88
C MET A 42 -6.48 10.17 -10.37
N MET A 43 -5.91 10.92 -9.41
CA MET A 43 -4.62 10.58 -8.81
C MET A 43 -4.68 9.23 -8.10
N THR A 44 -5.75 8.98 -7.36
CA THR A 44 -5.96 7.72 -6.62
C THR A 44 -6.15 6.56 -7.59
N MET A 45 -7.02 6.71 -8.60
CA MET A 45 -7.25 5.70 -9.63
C MET A 45 -6.00 5.44 -10.46
N ASN A 46 -5.23 6.46 -10.83
CA ASN A 46 -3.96 6.28 -11.53
C ASN A 46 -2.92 5.56 -10.67
N SER A 47 -2.87 5.83 -9.37
CA SER A 47 -2.01 5.09 -8.44
C SER A 47 -2.41 3.61 -8.36
N GLN A 48 -3.71 3.33 -8.20
CA GLN A 48 -4.25 1.98 -8.17
C GLN A 48 -4.07 1.25 -9.51
N MET A 49 -4.28 1.92 -10.65
CA MET A 49 -4.07 1.32 -11.97
C MET A 49 -2.61 1.16 -12.33
N ARG A 50 -1.69 2.03 -11.90
CA ARG A 50 -0.26 1.77 -12.03
C ARG A 50 0.16 0.54 -11.22
N THR A 51 -0.40 0.41 -10.03
CA THR A 51 -0.20 -0.77 -9.18
C THR A 51 -0.77 -2.02 -9.87
N PHE A 52 -1.99 -1.94 -10.41
CA PHE A 52 -2.63 -3.03 -11.15
C PHE A 52 -1.91 -3.39 -12.46
N HIS A 53 -1.51 -2.43 -13.28
CA HIS A 53 -0.77 -2.71 -14.52
C HIS A 53 0.66 -3.17 -14.26
N HIS A 54 1.31 -2.72 -13.18
CA HIS A 54 2.54 -3.33 -12.69
C HIS A 54 2.33 -4.83 -12.38
N TYR A 55 1.13 -5.20 -11.91
CA TYR A 55 0.72 -6.58 -11.68
C TYR A 55 0.21 -7.34 -12.92
N GLU A 56 -0.34 -6.66 -13.93
CA GLU A 56 -0.87 -7.29 -15.15
C GLU A 56 0.22 -7.57 -16.19
N THR A 57 1.24 -6.70 -16.26
CA THR A 57 2.37 -6.87 -17.19
C THR A 57 3.45 -7.84 -16.68
N MET A 58 3.44 -8.15 -15.38
CA MET A 58 4.14 -9.30 -14.82
C MET A 58 3.23 -10.52 -14.93
N THR A 59 3.56 -11.45 -15.82
CA THR A 59 2.98 -12.79 -15.83
C THR A 59 3.30 -13.45 -14.49
N TYR A 60 2.42 -13.32 -13.49
CA TYR A 60 2.72 -13.57 -12.08
C TYR A 60 3.43 -14.91 -11.85
N ASP A 61 4.71 -14.84 -11.50
CA ASP A 61 5.33 -15.86 -10.68
C ASP A 61 4.98 -15.51 -9.23
N ASP A 62 4.51 -16.48 -8.43
CA ASP A 62 4.08 -16.27 -7.03
C ASP A 62 5.14 -15.56 -6.18
N VAL A 63 6.40 -15.62 -6.62
CA VAL A 63 7.55 -14.96 -6.01
C VAL A 63 7.49 -13.44 -6.12
N ASP A 64 7.05 -12.87 -7.25
CA ASP A 64 6.97 -11.42 -7.44
C ASP A 64 5.93 -10.79 -6.50
N MET A 65 4.77 -11.46 -6.35
CA MET A 65 3.74 -11.06 -5.38
C MET A 65 4.29 -11.10 -3.95
N PHE A 66 4.97 -12.20 -3.62
CA PHE A 66 5.57 -12.39 -2.32
C PHE A 66 6.60 -11.29 -2.00
N MET A 67 7.48 -10.93 -2.94
CA MET A 67 8.44 -9.83 -2.76
C MET A 67 7.75 -8.51 -2.47
N PHE A 68 6.73 -8.16 -3.26
CA PHE A 68 6.00 -6.90 -3.07
C PHE A 68 5.26 -6.86 -1.72
N GLU A 69 4.53 -7.92 -1.39
CA GLU A 69 3.78 -8.01 -0.14
C GLU A 69 4.70 -7.92 1.07
N THR A 70 5.85 -8.60 1.03
CA THR A 70 6.81 -8.61 2.13
C THR A 70 7.45 -7.25 2.33
N LEU A 71 7.80 -6.54 1.26
CA LEU A 71 8.33 -5.18 1.36
C LEU A 71 7.28 -4.21 1.90
N THR A 72 6.03 -4.31 1.43
CA THR A 72 4.95 -3.38 1.83
C THR A 72 4.48 -3.62 3.27
N GLN A 73 4.23 -4.86 3.66
CA GLN A 73 3.69 -5.19 4.99
C GLN A 73 4.71 -4.98 6.11
N ASN A 74 6.00 -4.95 5.80
CA ASN A 74 7.07 -4.98 6.79
C ASN A 74 8.00 -3.76 6.71
N GLN A 75 7.59 -2.68 6.06
CA GLN A 75 8.36 -1.41 6.03
C GLN A 75 8.72 -0.91 7.43
N GLU A 76 7.84 -1.16 8.40
CA GLU A 76 8.03 -0.73 9.78
C GLU A 76 8.52 -1.85 10.71
N ALA A 77 8.74 -3.04 10.18
CA ALA A 77 9.22 -4.16 10.98
C ALA A 77 10.70 -4.01 11.30
N SER A 78 11.08 -4.49 12.48
CA SER A 78 12.46 -4.56 12.94
C SER A 78 13.00 -5.99 12.86
N TYR A 79 14.32 -6.11 12.70
CA TYR A 79 14.98 -7.40 12.74
C TYR A 79 14.83 -8.06 14.13
N TYR A 80 14.50 -9.36 14.16
CA TYR A 80 14.42 -10.15 15.39
C TYR A 80 15.46 -11.28 15.42
N LYS A 81 15.40 -12.23 14.46
CA LYS A 81 16.39 -13.32 14.33
C LYS A 81 16.42 -13.86 12.90
N HIS A 82 17.50 -14.55 12.52
CA HIS A 82 17.58 -15.24 11.23
C HIS A 82 18.42 -16.51 11.32
N SER A 83 18.31 -17.32 10.28
CA SER A 83 19.15 -18.47 9.91
C SER A 83 19.34 -18.39 8.40
N ASN A 84 20.16 -19.27 7.81
CA ASN A 84 20.28 -19.40 6.36
C ASN A 84 18.94 -19.78 5.68
N THR A 85 17.98 -20.33 6.42
CA THR A 85 16.71 -20.86 5.89
C THR A 85 15.45 -20.18 6.44
N TYR A 86 15.60 -19.16 7.30
CA TYR A 86 14.47 -18.37 7.77
C TYR A 86 14.88 -16.95 8.19
N LEU A 87 13.94 -16.02 8.09
CA LEU A 87 14.05 -14.68 8.64
C LEU A 87 12.83 -14.39 9.52
N THR A 88 13.06 -14.07 10.79
CA THR A 88 12.02 -13.60 11.70
C THR A 88 12.17 -12.11 11.97
N ILE A 89 11.05 -11.41 11.86
CA ILE A 89 10.94 -9.97 12.09
C ILE A 89 9.92 -9.71 13.19
N LYS A 90 10.06 -8.55 13.84
CA LYS A 90 9.11 -8.03 14.81
C LYS A 90 8.37 -6.85 14.19
N ARG A 91 7.05 -6.96 14.10
CA ARG A 91 6.16 -5.92 13.58
C ARG A 91 5.93 -4.81 14.64
N PRO A 92 5.40 -3.64 14.23
CA PRO A 92 5.12 -2.53 15.15
C PRO A 92 4.16 -2.88 16.29
N ASP A 93 3.20 -3.77 16.03
CA ASP A 93 2.26 -4.31 17.02
C ASP A 93 2.92 -5.29 18.03
N GLY A 94 4.23 -5.51 17.91
CA GLY A 94 5.00 -6.44 18.73
C GLY A 94 4.91 -7.90 18.30
N SER A 95 4.07 -8.24 17.32
CA SER A 95 3.93 -9.59 16.81
C SER A 95 5.18 -10.02 16.02
N LEU A 96 5.44 -11.34 16.03
CA LEU A 96 6.54 -11.92 15.26
C LEU A 96 6.00 -12.56 13.98
N ALA A 97 6.70 -12.32 12.88
CA ALA A 97 6.47 -13.00 11.61
C ALA A 97 7.76 -13.69 11.18
N SER A 98 7.69 -14.98 10.87
CA SER A 98 8.84 -15.78 10.41
C SER A 98 8.61 -16.31 9.00
N TYR A 99 9.50 -15.92 8.10
CA TYR A 99 9.53 -16.35 6.70
C TYR A 99 10.46 -17.54 6.59
N GLU A 100 9.96 -18.67 6.11
CA GLU A 100 10.72 -19.93 6.10
C GLU A 100 10.29 -20.88 4.97
N TYR A 101 11.22 -21.78 4.62
CA TYR A 101 10.92 -22.96 3.82
C TYR A 101 10.27 -24.05 4.69
N TYR A 102 9.28 -24.73 4.14
CA TYR A 102 8.53 -25.79 4.83
C TYR A 102 8.06 -26.86 3.84
N ARG A 103 7.92 -28.11 4.30
CA ARG A 103 7.20 -29.16 3.57
C ARG A 103 5.95 -29.55 4.34
N ASP A 104 4.80 -29.57 3.66
CA ASP A 104 3.56 -29.99 4.29
C ASP A 104 3.50 -31.49 4.56
N SER A 105 2.40 -31.95 5.18
CA SER A 105 2.19 -33.37 5.50
C SER A 105 2.20 -34.28 4.27
N ASN A 106 1.94 -33.73 3.08
CA ASN A 106 1.96 -34.44 1.81
C ASN A 106 3.34 -34.34 1.14
N GLY A 107 4.33 -33.72 1.78
CA GLY A 107 5.68 -33.52 1.29
C GLY A 107 5.83 -32.38 0.28
N VAL A 108 4.76 -31.62 0.01
CA VAL A 108 4.78 -30.50 -0.95
C VAL A 108 5.58 -29.34 -0.33
N PRO A 109 6.57 -28.78 -1.03
CA PRO A 109 7.40 -27.73 -0.49
C PRO A 109 6.81 -26.34 -0.72
N TRP A 110 6.94 -25.49 0.30
CA TRP A 110 6.36 -24.16 0.37
C TRP A 110 7.35 -23.15 0.94
N ILE A 111 7.19 -21.90 0.52
CA ILE A 111 7.57 -20.75 1.34
C ILE A 111 6.34 -20.29 2.09
N ARG A 112 6.48 -20.09 3.40
CA ARG A 112 5.37 -19.67 4.27
C ARG A 112 5.78 -18.55 5.21
N VAL A 113 4.77 -17.89 5.75
CA VAL A 113 4.89 -16.97 6.88
C VAL A 113 4.25 -17.61 8.10
N LYS A 114 5.03 -17.81 9.16
CA LYS A 114 4.53 -18.19 10.48
C LYS A 114 4.22 -16.92 11.27
N VAL A 115 2.98 -16.79 11.71
CA VAL A 115 2.47 -15.69 12.55
C VAL A 115 1.86 -16.27 13.83
N SER A 116 1.63 -15.46 14.85
CA SER A 116 1.15 -15.90 16.17
C SER A 116 -0.13 -16.76 16.15
N GLY A 117 -0.93 -16.70 15.08
CA GLY A 117 -2.16 -17.48 14.91
C GLY A 117 -2.12 -18.59 13.85
N GLY A 118 -0.96 -18.90 13.25
CA GLY A 118 -0.87 -19.98 12.28
C GLY A 118 0.17 -19.78 11.17
N HIS A 119 -0.08 -20.40 10.03
CA HIS A 119 0.80 -20.41 8.87
C HIS A 119 0.07 -19.90 7.64
N ILE A 120 0.69 -18.96 6.93
CA ILE A 120 0.16 -18.41 5.68
C ILE A 120 1.07 -18.92 4.55
N PRO A 121 0.61 -19.84 3.68
CA PRO A 121 1.37 -20.27 2.52
C PRO A 121 1.52 -19.10 1.54
N LYS A 122 2.69 -18.98 0.90
CA LYS A 122 2.99 -17.89 -0.04
C LYS A 122 3.39 -18.39 -1.42
N ILE A 123 4.36 -19.28 -1.49
CA ILE A 123 4.88 -19.80 -2.75
C ILE A 123 4.85 -21.31 -2.69
N ARG A 124 4.14 -21.95 -3.62
CA ARG A 124 4.14 -23.40 -3.80
C ARG A 124 5.32 -23.84 -4.65
N GLU A 125 5.71 -25.10 -4.55
CA GLU A 125 6.79 -25.69 -5.36
C GLU A 125 8.11 -24.93 -5.21
N ALA A 126 8.36 -24.45 -3.98
CA ALA A 126 9.65 -23.87 -3.64
C ALA A 126 10.71 -24.98 -3.53
N LYS A 127 11.92 -24.71 -4.01
CA LYS A 127 13.09 -25.57 -3.79
C LYS A 127 13.85 -25.14 -2.54
N SER A 128 14.03 -23.84 -2.34
CA SER A 128 14.74 -23.30 -1.19
C SER A 128 14.37 -21.86 -0.87
N PHE A 129 14.48 -21.51 0.41
CA PHE A 129 14.51 -20.15 0.92
C PHE A 129 15.89 -19.91 1.54
N GLY A 130 16.63 -18.95 0.99
CA GLY A 130 17.95 -18.55 1.45
C GLY A 130 17.91 -17.17 2.05
N VAL A 131 18.60 -16.99 3.18
CA VAL A 131 18.76 -15.68 3.84
C VAL A 131 20.23 -15.45 4.10
N VAL A 132 20.76 -14.32 3.63
CA VAL A 132 22.12 -13.86 3.91
C VAL A 132 22.05 -12.48 4.53
N LYS A 133 22.64 -12.31 5.72
CA LYS A 133 22.73 -11.00 6.37
C LYS A 133 23.85 -10.19 5.73
N LEU A 134 23.51 -9.08 5.08
CA LEU A 134 24.47 -8.16 4.46
C LEU A 134 24.95 -7.07 5.42
N SER A 135 24.05 -6.59 6.27
CA SER A 135 24.32 -5.58 7.32
C SER A 135 23.37 -5.81 8.50
N GLU A 136 23.43 -4.98 9.55
CA GLU A 136 22.62 -5.15 10.76
C GLU A 136 21.14 -5.37 10.49
N ASN A 137 20.57 -4.62 9.54
CA ASN A 137 19.15 -4.63 9.20
C ASN A 137 18.88 -4.84 7.70
N ILE A 138 19.87 -5.31 6.94
CA ILE A 138 19.75 -5.55 5.49
C ILE A 138 20.02 -7.01 5.22
N PHE A 139 19.06 -7.69 4.60
CA PHE A 139 19.09 -9.11 4.30
C PHE A 139 18.92 -9.33 2.80
N GLN A 140 19.74 -10.18 2.22
CA GLN A 140 19.52 -10.72 0.89
C GLN A 140 18.69 -12.00 1.02
N ILE A 141 17.55 -12.02 0.36
CA ILE A 141 16.67 -13.18 0.29
C ILE A 141 16.83 -13.82 -1.08
N THR A 142 16.99 -15.14 -1.09
CA THR A 142 17.02 -15.94 -2.31
C THR A 142 15.88 -16.94 -2.29
N VAL A 143 15.04 -16.94 -3.32
CA VAL A 143 13.99 -17.93 -3.52
C VAL A 143 14.31 -18.70 -4.77
N THR A 144 14.41 -20.02 -4.68
CA THR A 144 14.59 -20.89 -5.84
C THR A 144 13.37 -21.79 -5.95
N LEU A 145 12.79 -21.89 -7.14
CA LEU A 145 11.64 -22.74 -7.44
C LEU A 145 12.08 -24.13 -7.92
N GLN A 146 11.18 -25.12 -7.85
CA GLN A 146 11.44 -26.45 -8.42
C GLN A 146 11.68 -26.39 -9.94
N THR A 147 11.16 -25.37 -10.62
CA THR A 147 11.40 -25.11 -12.05
C THR A 147 12.85 -24.71 -12.37
N GLY A 148 13.66 -24.40 -11.36
CA GLY A 148 15.04 -23.93 -11.51
C GLY A 148 15.18 -22.41 -11.58
N LYS A 149 14.07 -21.66 -11.71
CA LYS A 149 14.10 -20.20 -11.61
C LYS A 149 14.53 -19.77 -10.21
N SER A 150 15.37 -18.75 -10.13
CA SER A 150 15.85 -18.19 -8.87
C SER A 150 15.68 -16.69 -8.85
N TYR A 151 15.19 -16.19 -7.73
CA TYR A 151 14.89 -14.79 -7.46
C TYR A 151 15.74 -14.34 -6.30
N GLN A 152 16.29 -13.13 -6.40
CA GLN A 152 17.06 -12.49 -5.34
C GLN A 152 16.58 -11.08 -5.13
N PHE A 153 16.38 -10.70 -3.87
CA PHE A 153 15.94 -9.37 -3.51
C PHE A 153 16.49 -8.95 -2.14
N ILE A 154 16.56 -7.63 -1.94
CA ILE A 154 17.04 -7.04 -0.71
C ILE A 154 15.85 -6.68 0.17
N TRP A 155 15.94 -7.08 1.43
CA TRP A 155 15.00 -6.74 2.46
C TRP A 155 15.66 -5.85 3.51
N SER A 156 15.28 -4.58 3.50
CA SER A 156 15.70 -3.60 4.49
C SER A 156 14.67 -3.51 5.62
N LEU A 157 15.12 -3.63 6.85
CA LEU A 157 14.30 -3.56 8.07
C LEU A 157 14.71 -2.35 8.91
N LYS A 158 13.82 -1.92 9.81
CA LYS A 158 14.18 -0.89 10.80
C LYS A 158 15.20 -1.46 11.80
N PRO A 159 16.11 -0.61 12.33
CA PRO A 159 16.99 -0.98 13.43
C PRO A 159 16.21 -1.49 14.63
N ARG A 160 16.83 -2.38 15.40
CA ARG A 160 16.29 -2.81 16.69
C ARG A 160 16.43 -1.65 17.68
N ILE A 161 15.31 -1.06 18.08
CA ILE A 161 15.21 -0.09 19.19
C ILE A 161 15.05 -0.87 20.50
#